data_AF-A0A2A3IX12-F1
#
_entry.id   AF-A0A2A3IX12-F1
#
_cell.length_a   1.000
_cell.length_b   1.000
_cell.length_c   1.000
_cell.angle_alpha   90.00
_cell.angle_beta   90.00
_cell.angle_gamma   90.00
#
_symmetry.space_group_name_H-M   'P 1'
#
loop_
_entity.id
_entity.type
_entity.pdbx_description
1 polymer ?
#
loop_
_entity_poly.entity_id
_entity_poly.type
_entity_poly.pdbx_seq_one_letter_code
_entity_poly.pdbx_strand_id
1 'polypeptide(L)'
;MPDAAAVRRLRGAVRDVLDSHLEGRSARPTSADDINAAATAAPASPRLVVTADGIRGEERWHTEHGGNAALAAIAAEANGLLADNERLGLLRRCATPTCSMLFLAGNKRRKWCTSNICGNRARVARHYERTHTDGVGGI
;
A
#
# COMPACT_ATOMS: atom_id res chain seq x y z
N MET A 1 4.68 18.09 -11.44
CA MET A 1 4.90 17.33 -10.19
C MET A 1 3.76 17.61 -9.22
N PRO A 2 3.19 16.61 -8.53
CA PRO A 2 2.13 16.85 -7.55
C PRO A 2 2.62 17.72 -6.39
N ASP A 3 1.72 18.56 -5.88
CA ASP A 3 1.93 19.29 -4.62
C ASP A 3 2.15 18.30 -3.47
N ALA A 4 3.18 18.53 -2.66
CA ALA A 4 3.54 17.68 -1.54
C ALA A 4 2.42 17.60 -0.49
N ALA A 5 1.61 18.66 -0.32
CA ALA A 5 0.46 18.60 0.58
C ALA A 5 -0.63 17.67 0.03
N ALA A 6 -0.93 17.71 -1.27
CA ALA A 6 -1.84 16.77 -1.91
C ALA A 6 -1.38 15.31 -1.78
N VAL A 7 -0.08 15.03 -1.99
CA VAL A 7 0.49 13.69 -1.78
C VAL A 7 0.31 13.21 -0.34
N ARG A 8 0.59 14.09 0.64
CA ARG A 8 0.44 13.74 2.07
C ARG A 8 -1.01 13.51 2.46
N ARG A 9 -1.96 14.30 1.93
CA ARG A 9 -3.41 14.12 2.14
C ARG A 9 -3.86 12.76 1.64
N LEU A 10 -3.61 12.44 0.37
CA LEU A 10 -3.99 11.15 -0.21
C LEU A 10 -3.36 9.98 0.54
N ARG A 11 -2.05 10.06 0.84
CA ARG A 11 -1.36 9.02 1.63
C ARG A 11 -1.99 8.84 3.00
N GLY A 12 -2.34 9.94 3.68
CA GLY A 12 -2.97 9.90 5.00
C GLY A 12 -4.36 9.27 4.96
N ALA A 13 -5.17 9.64 3.98
CA ALA A 13 -6.51 9.10 3.76
C ALA A 13 -6.48 7.60 3.45
N VAL A 14 -5.66 7.17 2.49
CA VAL A 14 -5.49 5.74 2.18
C VAL A 14 -5.00 4.98 3.41
N ARG A 15 -4.06 5.56 4.15
CA ARG A 15 -3.51 4.91 5.34
C ARG A 15 -4.55 4.73 6.45
N ASP A 16 -5.39 5.72 6.67
CA ASP A 16 -6.50 5.66 7.62
C ASP A 16 -7.46 4.51 7.33
N VAL A 17 -7.85 4.34 6.07
CA VAL A 17 -8.79 3.27 5.68
C VAL A 17 -8.14 1.90 5.87
N LEU A 18 -6.89 1.72 5.42
CA LEU A 18 -6.15 0.47 5.57
C LEU A 18 -5.91 0.11 7.05
N ASP A 19 -5.54 1.08 7.87
CA ASP A 19 -5.30 0.87 9.31
C ASP A 19 -6.62 0.57 10.05
N SER A 20 -7.71 1.27 9.71
CA SER A 20 -9.04 1.00 10.28
C SER A 20 -9.55 -0.40 9.94
N HIS A 21 -9.35 -0.85 8.70
CA HIS A 21 -9.66 -2.22 8.30
C HIS A 21 -8.88 -3.26 9.13
N LEU A 22 -7.57 -3.06 9.30
CA LEU A 22 -6.71 -3.96 10.09
C LEU A 22 -7.09 -4.01 11.57
N GLU A 23 -7.70 -2.95 12.09
CA GLU A 23 -8.10 -2.80 13.48
C GLU A 23 -9.58 -3.15 13.72
N GLY A 24 -10.33 -3.50 12.67
CA GLY A 24 -11.75 -3.79 12.78
C GLY A 24 -12.61 -2.58 13.17
N ARG A 25 -12.16 -1.37 12.82
CA ARG A 25 -12.86 -0.10 13.09
C ARG A 25 -13.34 0.55 11.80
N SER A 26 -14.28 1.47 11.91
CA SER A 26 -14.69 2.32 10.78
C SER A 26 -13.62 3.38 10.47
N ALA A 27 -13.32 3.55 9.19
CA ALA A 27 -12.49 4.65 8.71
C ALA A 27 -13.23 6.00 8.82
N ARG A 28 -12.48 7.11 8.78
CA ARG A 28 -13.10 8.44 8.78
C ARG A 28 -13.81 8.68 7.45
N PRO A 29 -15.05 9.21 7.45
CA PRO A 29 -15.74 9.57 6.21
C PRO A 29 -14.92 10.51 5.32
N THR A 30 -14.24 11.49 5.92
CA THR A 30 -13.37 12.43 5.21
C THR A 30 -12.20 11.75 4.48
N SER A 31 -11.73 10.59 4.96
CA SER A 31 -10.69 9.82 4.27
C SER A 31 -11.23 9.23 2.96
N ALA A 32 -12.47 8.76 2.95
CA ALA A 32 -13.12 8.29 1.72
C ALA A 32 -13.35 9.46 0.75
N ASP A 33 -13.78 10.61 1.26
CA ASP A 33 -13.97 11.83 0.47
C ASP A 33 -12.65 12.29 -0.19
N ASP A 34 -11.54 12.30 0.56
CA ASP A 34 -10.21 12.66 0.05
C ASP A 34 -9.74 11.71 -1.06
N ILE A 35 -9.98 10.40 -0.92
CA ILE A 35 -9.63 9.41 -1.94
C ILE A 35 -10.48 9.62 -3.19
N ASN A 36 -11.80 9.79 -3.03
CA ASN A 36 -12.73 9.99 -4.15
C ASN A 36 -12.46 11.30 -4.90
N ALA A 37 -12.19 12.39 -4.16
CA ALA A 37 -11.79 13.66 -4.75
C ALA A 37 -10.50 13.53 -5.55
N ALA A 38 -9.50 12.80 -5.04
CA ALA A 38 -8.28 12.55 -5.79
C ALA A 38 -8.50 11.68 -7.04
N ALA A 39 -9.32 10.62 -6.94
CA ALA A 39 -9.61 9.72 -8.06
C ALA A 39 -10.34 10.41 -9.22
N THR A 40 -11.21 11.38 -8.91
CA THR A 40 -11.97 12.15 -9.91
C THR A 40 -11.22 13.38 -10.44
N ALA A 41 -10.05 13.70 -9.86
CA ALA A 41 -9.29 14.90 -10.20
C ALA A 41 -8.67 14.90 -11.61
N ALA A 42 -8.59 13.73 -12.27
CA ALA A 42 -8.17 13.63 -13.67
C ALA A 42 -9.03 12.58 -14.39
N PRO A 43 -9.78 12.95 -15.44
CA PRO A 43 -10.55 11.98 -16.22
C PRO A 43 -9.65 10.93 -16.87
N ALA A 44 -10.20 9.72 -17.02
CA ALA A 44 -9.57 8.61 -17.70
C ALA A 44 -10.53 7.96 -18.70
N SER A 45 -10.02 7.50 -19.83
CA SER A 45 -10.80 6.75 -20.83
C SER A 45 -10.13 5.44 -21.22
N PRO A 46 -10.90 4.36 -21.46
CA PRO A 46 -10.36 3.15 -22.06
C PRO A 46 -9.82 3.43 -23.47
N ARG A 47 -8.67 2.83 -23.79
CA ARG A 47 -8.00 2.97 -25.08
C ARG A 47 -7.49 1.60 -25.52
N LEU A 48 -7.79 1.22 -26.76
CA LEU A 48 -7.16 0.07 -27.41
C LEU A 48 -5.82 0.51 -28.01
N VAL A 49 -4.79 -0.30 -27.80
CA VAL A 49 -3.46 -0.09 -28.35
C VAL A 49 -2.99 -1.35 -29.05
N VAL A 50 -2.55 -1.17 -30.29
CA VAL A 50 -1.99 -2.23 -31.13
C VAL A 50 -0.47 -2.22 -30.95
N THR A 51 0.09 -3.36 -30.56
CA THR A 51 1.52 -3.58 -30.36
C THR A 51 2.01 -4.75 -31.22
N ALA A 52 3.33 -4.95 -31.29
CA ALA A 52 3.91 -6.10 -31.99
C ALA A 52 3.43 -7.44 -31.40
N ASP A 53 3.12 -7.48 -30.10
CA ASP A 53 2.65 -8.67 -29.38
C ASP A 53 1.12 -8.82 -29.40
N GLY A 54 0.40 -7.94 -30.11
CA GLY A 54 -1.06 -7.98 -30.25
C GLY A 54 -1.79 -6.74 -29.73
N ILE A 55 -3.10 -6.88 -29.53
CA ILE A 55 -4.01 -5.79 -29.10
C ILE A 55 -4.16 -5.84 -27.58
N ARG A 56 -3.98 -4.69 -26.92
CA ARG A 56 -4.17 -4.53 -25.47
C ARG A 56 -5.10 -3.36 -25.15
N GLY A 57 -5.85 -3.50 -24.06
CA GLY A 57 -6.58 -2.39 -23.44
C GLY A 57 -5.66 -1.62 -22.48
N GLU A 58 -5.74 -0.30 -22.54
CA GLU A 58 -5.05 0.62 -21.65
C GLU A 58 -6.01 1.69 -21.16
N GLU A 59 -5.64 2.35 -20.08
CA GLU A 59 -6.32 3.53 -19.60
C GLU A 59 -5.54 4.78 -20.02
N ARG A 60 -6.18 5.69 -20.76
CA ARG A 60 -5.62 7.00 -21.10
C ARG A 60 -6.06 8.01 -20.06
N TRP A 61 -5.11 8.50 -19.28
CA TRP A 61 -5.31 9.63 -18.38
C TRP A 61 -5.24 10.95 -19.14
N HIS A 62 -6.23 11.80 -18.94
CA HIS A 62 -6.35 13.08 -19.62
C HIS A 62 -5.71 14.18 -18.78
N THR A 63 -4.44 14.50 -19.07
CA THR A 63 -3.72 15.59 -18.38
C THR A 63 -4.07 16.97 -18.93
N GLU A 64 -4.74 17.03 -20.08
CA GLU A 64 -5.21 18.26 -20.73
C GLU A 64 -6.29 19.01 -19.95
N HIS A 65 -7.01 18.35 -19.04
CA HIS A 65 -8.13 18.93 -18.28
C HIS A 65 -7.71 19.45 -16.89
N GLY A 66 -6.41 19.54 -16.64
CA GLY A 66 -5.88 19.90 -15.32
C GLY A 66 -5.91 18.71 -14.35
N GLY A 67 -5.64 19.00 -13.07
CA GLY A 67 -5.49 17.97 -12.05
C GLY A 67 -4.16 17.21 -12.13
N ASN A 68 -4.05 16.13 -11.34
CA ASN A 68 -2.83 15.34 -11.27
C ASN A 68 -3.13 13.87 -11.56
N ALA A 69 -2.92 13.45 -12.81
CA ALA A 69 -3.16 12.09 -13.27
C ALA A 69 -2.45 11.02 -12.41
N ALA A 70 -1.26 11.30 -11.88
CA ALA A 70 -0.56 10.35 -11.04
C ALA A 70 -1.27 10.13 -9.68
N LEU A 71 -1.74 11.20 -9.03
CA LEU A 71 -2.54 11.08 -7.81
C LEU A 71 -3.89 10.43 -8.07
N ALA A 72 -4.54 10.77 -9.19
CA ALA A 72 -5.81 10.17 -9.59
C ALA A 72 -5.68 8.67 -9.84
N ALA A 73 -4.64 8.24 -10.57
CA ALA A 73 -4.35 6.82 -10.79
C ALA A 73 -4.10 6.07 -9.48
N ILE A 74 -3.31 6.63 -8.56
CA ILE A 74 -3.06 6.03 -7.24
C ILE A 74 -4.37 5.92 -6.45
N ALA A 75 -5.21 6.95 -6.47
CA ALA A 75 -6.48 6.95 -5.76
C ALA A 75 -7.49 5.97 -6.37
N ALA A 76 -7.53 5.84 -7.70
CA ALA A 76 -8.35 4.86 -8.40
C ALA A 76 -7.94 3.42 -8.07
N GLU A 77 -6.63 3.12 -8.08
CA GLU A 77 -6.10 1.82 -7.66
C GLU A 77 -6.38 1.54 -6.17
N ALA A 78 -6.26 2.55 -5.31
CA ALA A 78 -6.63 2.43 -3.91
C ALA A 78 -8.13 2.11 -3.76
N ASN A 79 -9.01 2.80 -4.47
CA ASN A 79 -10.44 2.49 -4.49
C ASN A 79 -10.71 1.05 -4.95
N GLY A 80 -10.06 0.60 -6.04
CA GLY A 80 -10.18 -0.77 -6.52
C GLY A 80 -9.74 -1.81 -5.48
N LEU A 81 -8.63 -1.57 -4.78
CA LEU A 81 -8.18 -2.43 -3.69
C LEU A 81 -9.13 -2.40 -2.48
N LEU A 82 -9.60 -1.22 -2.09
CA LEU A 82 -10.43 -1.02 -0.89
C LEU A 82 -11.85 -1.56 -1.08
N ALA A 83 -12.36 -1.58 -2.31
CA ALA A 83 -13.65 -2.18 -2.67
C ALA A 83 -13.59 -3.72 -2.82
N ASP A 84 -12.40 -4.28 -3.02
CA ASP A 84 -12.20 -5.73 -3.15
C ASP A 84 -11.94 -6.37 -1.77
N ASN A 85 -13.00 -6.89 -1.16
CA ASN A 85 -12.93 -7.53 0.15
C ASN A 85 -11.99 -8.75 0.20
N GLU A 86 -11.85 -9.49 -0.90
CA GLU A 86 -10.97 -10.66 -0.94
C GLU A 86 -9.51 -10.22 -0.88
N ARG A 87 -9.12 -9.28 -1.76
CA ARG A 87 -7.77 -8.71 -1.77
C ARG A 87 -7.47 -7.98 -0.47
N LEU A 88 -8.42 -7.19 0.03
CA LEU A 88 -8.26 -6.45 1.28
C LEU A 88 -8.09 -7.40 2.48
N GLY A 89 -8.77 -8.55 2.48
CA GLY A 89 -8.59 -9.62 3.47
C GLY A 89 -7.18 -10.22 3.52
N LEU A 90 -6.36 -10.01 2.49
CA LEU A 90 -4.94 -10.40 2.47
C LEU A 90 -4.02 -9.35 3.12
N LEU A 91 -4.53 -8.16 3.46
CA LEU A 91 -3.75 -7.07 4.03
C LEU A 91 -3.17 -7.43 5.40
N ARG A 92 -1.88 -7.18 5.61
CA ARG A 92 -1.17 -7.45 6.87
C ARG A 92 -0.21 -6.31 7.20
N ARG A 93 0.00 -6.08 8.50
CA ARG A 93 1.13 -5.28 9.02
C ARG A 93 2.41 -6.11 8.99
N CYS A 94 3.54 -5.47 8.69
CA CYS A 94 4.84 -6.11 8.86
C CYS A 94 5.06 -6.47 10.34
N ALA A 95 5.53 -7.68 10.63
CA ALA A 95 5.80 -8.13 11.99
C ALA A 95 7.07 -7.53 12.62
N THR A 96 7.85 -6.72 11.89
CA THR A 96 9.01 -6.02 12.45
C THR A 96 8.54 -4.76 13.17
N PRO A 97 8.83 -4.57 14.48
CA PRO A 97 8.26 -3.46 15.28
C PRO A 97 8.56 -2.06 14.74
N THR A 98 9.72 -1.88 14.10
CA THR A 98 10.14 -0.58 13.53
C THR A 98 9.67 -0.37 12.09
N CYS A 99 8.93 -1.31 11.50
CA CYS A 99 8.50 -1.24 10.12
C CYS A 99 7.01 -0.86 10.05
N SER A 100 6.71 0.27 9.41
CA SER A 100 5.34 0.76 9.20
C SER A 100 4.71 0.24 7.90
N MET A 101 5.37 -0.64 7.15
CA MET A 101 4.86 -1.13 5.88
C MET A 101 3.64 -2.06 6.05
N LEU A 102 2.67 -1.87 5.17
CA LEU A 102 1.55 -2.80 4.94
C LEU A 102 1.80 -3.57 3.65
N PHE A 103 1.28 -4.79 3.57
CA PHE A 103 1.42 -5.63 2.39
C PHE A 103 0.24 -6.59 2.23
N LEU A 104 0.00 -7.04 1.01
CA LEU A 104 -0.93 -8.14 0.73
C LEU A 104 -0.17 -9.47 0.83
N ALA A 105 -0.63 -10.35 1.72
CA ALA A 105 -0.03 -11.63 1.97
C ALA A 105 -0.51 -12.67 0.94
N GLY A 106 0.36 -13.07 0.01
CA GLY A 106 0.06 -14.15 -0.94
C GLY A 106 -0.13 -15.53 -0.30
N ASN A 107 0.17 -15.68 1.00
CA ASN A 107 -0.17 -16.85 1.79
C ASN A 107 -0.28 -16.50 3.28
N LYS A 108 -0.98 -17.35 4.04
CA LYS A 108 -1.23 -17.16 5.48
C LYS A 108 0.04 -17.11 6.35
N ARG A 109 1.18 -17.62 5.88
CA ARG A 109 2.44 -17.71 6.65
C ARG A 109 3.33 -16.47 6.49
N ARG A 110 3.07 -15.59 5.50
CA ARG A 110 3.90 -14.40 5.26
C ARG A 110 3.67 -13.36 6.35
N LYS A 111 4.71 -13.11 7.15
CA LYS A 111 4.69 -12.16 8.27
C LYS A 111 5.42 -10.84 8.00
N TRP A 112 6.21 -10.75 6.93
CA TRP A 112 7.06 -9.60 6.65
C TRP A 112 6.78 -9.02 5.26
N CYS A 113 6.87 -7.69 5.14
CA CYS A 113 6.66 -6.98 3.89
C CYS A 113 7.68 -7.41 2.81
N THR A 114 8.95 -7.57 3.18
CA THR A 114 9.99 -8.07 2.30
C THR A 114 10.86 -9.06 3.07
N SER A 115 10.90 -10.31 2.63
CA SER A 115 11.63 -11.39 3.33
C SER A 115 13.12 -11.07 3.47
N ASN A 116 13.74 -10.52 2.41
CA ASN A 116 15.18 -10.22 2.40
C ASN A 116 15.58 -9.01 3.26
N ILE A 117 14.62 -8.16 3.66
CA ILE A 117 14.89 -6.97 4.47
C ILE A 117 14.38 -7.19 5.89
N CYS A 118 13.05 -7.18 6.07
CA CYS A 118 12.43 -7.30 7.39
C CYS A 118 12.55 -8.72 7.95
N GLY A 119 12.43 -9.75 7.11
CA GLY A 119 12.58 -11.14 7.52
C GLY A 119 14.02 -11.49 7.94
N ASN A 120 15.02 -11.03 7.19
CA ASN A 120 16.43 -11.18 7.55
C ASN A 120 16.78 -10.45 8.84
N ARG A 121 16.37 -9.17 8.97
CA ARG A 121 16.60 -8.39 10.19
C ARG A 121 16.04 -9.07 11.43
N ALA A 122 14.83 -9.64 11.34
CA ALA A 122 14.23 -10.39 12.45
C ALA A 122 14.99 -11.69 12.79
N ARG A 123 15.53 -12.40 11.79
CA ARG A 123 16.35 -13.61 12.03
C ARG A 123 17.67 -13.27 12.70
N VAL A 124 18.35 -12.22 12.24
CA VAL A 124 19.62 -11.76 12.82
C VAL A 124 19.43 -11.33 14.28
N ALA A 125 18.40 -10.54 14.58
CA ALA A 125 18.09 -10.13 15.95
C ALA A 125 17.89 -11.34 16.89
N ARG A 126 17.11 -12.35 16.47
CA ARG A 126 16.91 -13.58 17.25
C ARG A 126 18.17 -14.40 17.43
N HIS A 127 19.06 -14.43 16.43
CA HIS A 127 20.34 -15.12 16.56
C HIS A 127 21.21 -14.41 17.59
N TYR A 128 21.31 -13.07 17.50
CA TYR A 128 22.06 -12.24 18.43
C TYR A 128 21.58 -12.40 19.88
N GLU A 129 20.27 -12.36 20.11
CA GLU A 129 19.67 -12.62 21.44
C GLU A 129 20.13 -13.98 21.97
N ARG A 130 20.03 -15.05 21.17
CA ARG A 130 20.45 -16.40 21.60
C ARG A 130 21.94 -16.47 21.93
N THR A 131 22.80 -15.91 21.07
CA THR A 131 24.25 -15.98 21.25
C THR A 131 24.78 -15.07 22.37
N HIS A 132 24.07 -13.98 22.71
CA HIS A 132 24.49 -13.08 23.79
C HIS A 132 23.90 -13.42 25.16
N THR A 133 22.79 -14.18 25.23
CA THR A 133 22.27 -14.66 26.53
C THR A 133 23.06 -15.85 27.07
N ASP A 134 23.72 -16.64 26.19
CA ASP A 134 24.58 -17.76 26.59
C ASP A 134 25.98 -17.33 27.10
N GLY A 135 26.29 -16.02 27.08
CA GLY A 135 27.59 -15.46 27.48
C GLY A 135 27.63 -14.74 28.83
N VAL A 136 26.50 -14.63 29.55
CA VAL A 136 26.39 -13.92 30.85
C VAL A 136 25.99 -14.89 31.96
N GLY A 137 26.77 -15.95 32.13
CA GLY A 137 26.54 -16.99 33.15
C GLY A 137 27.83 -17.58 33.74
N GLY A 138 28.97 -16.90 33.61
CA GLY A 138 30.25 -17.39 34.11
C GLY A 138 31.15 -16.27 34.62
N ILE A 139 30.83 -15.75 35.80
CA ILE A 139 31.80 -15.22 36.80
C ILE A 139 31.25 -15.62 38.17
#